data_AF-A0A968XKF9-F1
#
_entry.id   AF-A0A968XKF9-F1
#
_cell.length_a   1.000
_cell.length_b   1.000
_cell.length_c   1.000
_cell.angle_alpha   90.00
_cell.angle_beta   90.00
_cell.angle_gamma   90.00
#
_symmetry.space_group_name_H-M   'P 1'
#
loop_
_entity.id
_entity.type
_entity.pdbx_description
1 polymer ?
#
loop_
_entity_poly.entity_id
_entity_poly.type
_entity_poly.pdbx_seq_one_letter_code
_entity_poly.pdbx_strand_id
1 'polypeptide(L)'
;MREGIIFCTYKSLLAKSKAGERRVDQIMCWLGQNGLEIFDEGHRAKHAFADENGKATQTGAAVLEVQDTHKYPNVRVVYSSATAASEVRHLAYQIRLGLWGEGTSFPLGFAQFAEEIEAGGVGAMEMVCRDLKAMGRYFCGNLSYGIDPDSGLAVEYREVIHPLTPRQREMYNNMAQAWQEVLKNF
;
A
#
# COMPACT_ATOMS: atom_id res chain seq x y z
N MET A 1 17.06 23.15 -14.12
CA MET A 1 16.80 23.20 -12.67
C MET A 1 17.58 22.06 -12.04
N ARG A 2 18.41 22.30 -11.02
CA ARG A 2 19.21 21.24 -10.36
C ARG A 2 18.66 20.80 -9.00
N GLU A 3 17.68 21.53 -8.47
CA GLU A 3 17.04 21.24 -7.19
C GLU A 3 15.55 21.57 -7.33
N GLY A 4 14.68 20.71 -6.81
CA GLY A 4 13.24 20.88 -6.88
C GLY A 4 12.50 19.64 -6.38
N ILE A 5 11.16 19.73 -6.36
CA ILE A 5 10.26 18.63 -5.99
C ILE A 5 9.20 18.50 -7.09
N ILE A 6 8.97 17.30 -7.61
CA ILE A 6 7.85 17.01 -8.51
C ILE A 6 6.75 16.30 -7.72
N PHE A 7 5.57 16.88 -7.74
CA PHE A 7 4.36 16.20 -7.29
C PHE A 7 3.66 15.59 -8.51
N CYS A 8 3.38 14.30 -8.45
CA CYS A 8 2.65 13.60 -9.49
C CYS A 8 1.76 12.52 -8.87
N THR A 9 0.76 12.08 -9.64
CA THR A 9 -0.15 11.02 -9.20
C THR A 9 0.33 9.67 -9.73
N TYR A 10 -0.12 8.57 -9.14
CA TYR A 10 0.10 7.22 -9.70
C TYR A 10 -0.34 7.10 -11.17
N LYS A 11 -1.42 7.79 -11.56
CA LYS A 11 -1.88 7.82 -12.97
C LYS A 11 -0.90 8.56 -13.89
N SER A 12 -0.14 9.52 -13.36
CA SER A 12 0.87 10.25 -14.12
C SER A 12 2.00 9.32 -14.58
N LEU A 13 2.33 8.27 -13.81
CA LEU A 13 3.33 7.28 -14.20
C LEU A 13 2.90 6.46 -15.44
N LEU A 14 1.58 6.30 -15.62
CA LEU A 14 0.99 5.56 -16.74
C LEU A 14 0.84 6.41 -18.01
N ALA A 15 0.97 7.73 -17.89
CA ALA A 15 0.71 8.65 -18.99
C ALA A 15 1.76 8.55 -20.10
N LYS A 16 1.29 8.66 -21.35
CA LYS A 16 2.13 8.73 -22.56
C LYS A 16 1.72 9.94 -23.40
N SER A 17 2.69 10.60 -24.01
CA SER A 17 2.43 11.68 -24.97
C SER A 17 1.85 11.11 -26.28
N LYS A 18 1.28 11.99 -27.12
CA LYS A 18 0.83 11.59 -28.47
C LYS A 18 1.97 11.07 -29.35
N ALA A 19 3.21 11.48 -29.06
CA ALA A 19 4.42 11.01 -29.73
C ALA A 19 4.97 9.69 -29.14
N GLY A 20 4.31 9.11 -28.14
CA GLY A 20 4.71 7.84 -27.52
C GLY A 20 5.68 7.96 -26.35
N GLU A 21 6.15 9.16 -26.02
CA GLU A 21 7.06 9.39 -24.90
C GLU A 21 6.35 9.10 -23.57
N ARG A 22 7.00 8.32 -22.71
CA ARG A 22 6.41 7.93 -21.42
C ARG A 22 6.73 9.00 -20.39
N ARG A 23 5.72 9.38 -19.62
CA ARG A 23 5.89 10.37 -18.54
C ARG A 23 6.83 9.86 -17.46
N VAL A 24 6.82 8.57 -17.17
CA VAL A 24 7.74 7.95 -16.19
C VAL A 24 9.20 8.16 -16.57
N ASP A 25 9.56 7.98 -17.84
CA ASP A 25 10.96 8.16 -18.30
C ASP A 25 11.41 9.61 -18.12
N GLN A 26 10.52 10.57 -18.39
CA GLN A 26 10.79 12.00 -18.18
C GLN A 26 11.00 12.34 -16.70
N ILE A 27 10.16 11.77 -15.82
CA ILE A 27 10.28 11.95 -14.36
C ILE A 27 11.59 11.36 -13.86
N MET A 28 11.94 10.13 -14.28
CA MET A 28 13.17 9.47 -13.85
C MET A 28 14.43 10.16 -14.38
N CYS A 29 14.38 10.67 -15.62
CA CYS A 29 15.45 11.49 -16.19
C CYS A 29 15.66 12.77 -15.39
N TRP A 30 14.57 13.43 -14.96
CA TRP A 30 14.64 14.63 -14.12
C TRP A 30 15.13 14.32 -12.70
N LEU A 31 14.65 13.22 -12.11
CA LEU A 31 15.01 12.78 -10.75
C LEU A 31 16.51 12.48 -10.64
N GLY A 32 17.08 11.90 -11.70
CA GLY A 32 18.48 11.53 -11.76
C GLY A 32 18.84 10.38 -10.82
N GLN A 33 20.13 10.03 -10.77
CA GLN A 33 20.58 8.80 -10.10
C GLN A 33 20.51 8.86 -8.57
N ASN A 34 20.59 10.04 -7.97
CA ASN A 34 20.67 10.21 -6.51
C ASN A 34 19.38 10.80 -5.91
N GLY A 35 18.28 10.73 -6.65
CA GLY A 35 17.00 11.31 -6.23
C GLY A 35 16.36 10.58 -5.05
N LEU A 36 15.26 11.16 -4.58
CA LEU A 36 14.40 10.59 -3.54
C LEU A 36 12.98 10.44 -4.10
N GLU A 37 12.45 9.23 -4.04
CA GLU A 37 11.06 8.93 -4.33
C GLU A 37 10.28 8.78 -3.03
N ILE A 38 9.10 9.38 -2.96
CA ILE A 38 8.19 9.25 -1.84
C ILE A 38 6.87 8.73 -2.38
N PHE A 39 6.50 7.51 -2.02
CA PHE A 39 5.20 6.94 -2.31
C PHE A 39 4.24 7.28 -1.18
N ASP A 40 3.41 8.29 -1.41
CA ASP A 40 2.32 8.62 -0.50
C ASP A 40 1.09 7.76 -0.75
N GLU A 41 0.47 7.27 0.32
CA GLU A 41 -0.55 6.23 0.30
C GLU A 41 -0.15 5.00 -0.54
N GLY A 42 1.05 4.48 -0.27
CA GLY A 42 1.67 3.38 -0.99
C GLY A 42 0.79 2.13 -1.13
N HIS A 43 -0.17 1.93 -0.21
CA HIS A 43 -1.15 0.85 -0.28
C HIS A 43 -1.96 0.83 -1.60
N ARG A 44 -2.01 1.94 -2.36
CA ARG A 44 -2.60 1.96 -3.71
C ARG A 44 -1.86 1.10 -4.74
N ALA A 45 -0.61 0.72 -4.45
CA ALA A 45 0.20 -0.18 -5.26
C ALA A 45 0.30 -1.60 -4.66
N LYS A 46 -0.53 -1.97 -3.67
CA LYS A 46 -0.47 -3.29 -3.01
C LYS A 46 -0.56 -4.49 -3.96
N HIS A 47 -1.22 -4.32 -5.11
CA HIS A 47 -1.29 -5.33 -6.17
C HIS A 47 -0.16 -5.16 -7.19
N ALA A 48 1.08 -5.05 -6.69
CA ALA A 48 2.28 -4.90 -7.52
C ALA A 48 2.66 -6.19 -8.25
N PHE A 49 2.54 -7.33 -7.56
CA PHE A 49 2.86 -8.64 -8.11
C PHE A 49 1.63 -9.47 -8.48
N ALA A 50 0.48 -9.27 -7.82
CA ALA A 50 -0.79 -9.93 -8.14
C ALA A 50 -2.00 -9.18 -7.53
N ASP A 51 -3.08 -9.07 -8.31
CA ASP A 51 -4.43 -8.83 -7.82
C ASP A 51 -5.11 -10.16 -7.40
N GLU A 52 -6.38 -10.11 -6.97
CA GLU A 52 -7.18 -11.30 -6.63
C GLU A 52 -7.30 -12.32 -7.79
N ASN A 53 -6.97 -11.91 -9.02
CA ASN A 53 -6.99 -12.72 -10.23
C ASN A 53 -5.57 -13.08 -10.73
N GLY A 54 -4.52 -12.84 -9.93
CA GLY A 54 -3.14 -13.18 -10.25
C GLY A 54 -2.44 -12.26 -11.25
N LYS A 55 -2.98 -11.07 -11.53
CA LYS A 55 -2.38 -10.10 -12.48
C LYS A 55 -1.85 -8.85 -11.77
N ALA A 56 -0.62 -8.45 -12.09
CA ALA A 56 -0.06 -7.18 -11.64
C ALA A 56 -0.88 -6.00 -12.19
N THR A 57 -1.21 -5.03 -11.34
CA THR A 57 -1.88 -3.80 -11.79
C THR A 57 -0.91 -2.93 -12.60
N GLN A 58 -1.41 -2.18 -13.58
CA GLN A 58 -0.57 -1.24 -14.34
C GLN A 58 0.13 -0.24 -13.41
N THR A 59 -0.59 0.25 -12.39
CA THR A 59 -0.03 1.11 -11.34
C THR A 59 1.09 0.41 -10.58
N GLY A 60 0.86 -0.83 -10.13
CA GLY A 60 1.86 -1.63 -9.44
C GLY A 60 3.11 -1.85 -10.27
N ALA A 61 2.97 -2.21 -11.55
CA ALA A 61 4.09 -2.37 -12.47
C ALA A 61 4.89 -1.06 -12.65
N ALA A 62 4.22 0.08 -12.81
CA ALA A 62 4.89 1.37 -12.94
C ALA A 62 5.61 1.78 -11.64
N VAL A 63 5.04 1.45 -10.48
CA VAL A 63 5.67 1.66 -9.17
C VAL A 63 6.90 0.77 -8.99
N LEU A 64 6.87 -0.48 -9.45
CA LEU A 64 8.05 -1.35 -9.44
C LEU A 64 9.14 -0.87 -10.41
N GLU A 65 8.74 -0.35 -11.58
CA GLU A 65 9.67 0.10 -12.61
C GLU A 65 10.52 1.30 -12.18
N VAL A 66 9.92 2.30 -11.52
CA VAL A 66 10.68 3.48 -11.05
C VAL A 66 11.66 3.14 -9.94
N GLN A 67 11.40 2.05 -9.20
CA GLN A 67 12.23 1.59 -8.09
C GLN A 67 13.29 0.54 -8.49
N ASP A 68 13.35 0.16 -9.77
CA ASP A 68 14.23 -0.89 -10.28
C ASP A 68 15.68 -0.68 -9.82
N THR A 69 16.17 -1.60 -9.00
CA THR A 69 17.49 -1.52 -8.36
C THR A 69 18.65 -1.62 -9.36
N HIS A 70 18.43 -2.22 -10.53
CA HIS A 70 19.44 -2.33 -11.58
C HIS A 70 19.56 -1.02 -12.36
N LYS A 71 18.42 -0.37 -12.65
CA LYS A 71 18.38 0.91 -13.37
C LYS A 71 18.72 2.09 -12.48
N TYR A 72 18.26 2.05 -11.23
CA TYR A 72 18.30 3.16 -10.28
C TYR A 72 18.88 2.72 -8.92
N PRO A 73 20.14 2.25 -8.88
CA PRO A 73 20.73 1.71 -7.66
C PRO A 73 20.80 2.73 -6.52
N ASN A 74 21.10 3.99 -6.84
CA ASN A 74 21.33 5.06 -5.85
C ASN A 74 20.08 5.88 -5.51
N VAL A 75 18.94 5.61 -6.15
CA VAL A 75 17.67 6.28 -5.83
C VAL A 75 17.19 5.81 -4.45
N ARG A 76 16.84 6.76 -3.60
CA ARG A 76 16.31 6.49 -2.26
C ARG A 76 14.80 6.47 -2.34
N VAL A 77 14.16 5.61 -1.54
CA VAL A 77 12.70 5.44 -1.56
C VAL A 77 12.15 5.50 -0.15
N VAL A 78 11.07 6.24 0.01
CA VAL A 78 10.26 6.30 1.23
C VAL A 78 8.85 5.83 0.89
N TYR A 79 8.32 4.94 1.71
CA TYR A 79 6.93 4.47 1.63
C TYR A 79 6.14 5.08 2.79
N SER A 80 5.12 5.87 2.47
CA SER A 80 4.17 6.44 3.42
C SER A 80 2.82 5.75 3.24
N SER A 81 2.30 5.17 4.32
CA SER A 81 0.98 4.51 4.31
C SER A 81 0.51 4.30 5.73
N ALA A 82 -0.79 4.51 5.98
CA ALA A 82 -1.42 4.23 7.26
C ALA A 82 -1.53 2.71 7.56
N THR A 83 -1.46 1.85 6.54
CA THR A 83 -1.82 0.42 6.63
C THR A 83 -0.81 -0.54 6.00
N ALA A 84 0.42 -0.08 5.77
CA ALA A 84 1.45 -0.81 5.00
C ALA A 84 1.86 -2.19 5.56
N ALA A 85 1.51 -2.51 6.81
CA ALA A 85 1.96 -3.74 7.48
C ALA A 85 0.83 -4.55 8.15
N SER A 86 -0.44 -4.33 7.77
CA SER A 86 -1.57 -5.11 8.30
C SER A 86 -1.65 -6.52 7.70
N GLU A 87 -1.24 -6.67 6.44
CA GLU A 87 -1.19 -7.94 5.72
C GLU A 87 0.14 -8.01 4.96
N VAL A 88 0.74 -9.20 4.84
CA VAL A 88 2.04 -9.34 4.15
C VAL A 88 1.95 -8.89 2.69
N ARG A 89 0.78 -9.07 2.07
CA ARG A 89 0.50 -8.65 0.69
C ARG A 89 0.63 -7.15 0.48
N HIS A 90 0.43 -6.34 1.53
CA HIS A 90 0.62 -4.90 1.46
C HIS A 90 2.10 -4.47 1.37
N LEU A 91 3.04 -5.39 1.57
CA LEU A 91 4.46 -5.12 1.38
C LEU A 91 4.89 -5.23 -0.09
N ALA A 92 4.08 -5.79 -0.99
CA ALA A 92 4.48 -6.13 -2.37
C ALA A 92 5.23 -5.02 -3.14
N TYR A 93 4.81 -3.77 -3.02
CA TYR A 93 5.44 -2.66 -3.75
C TYR A 93 6.72 -2.12 -3.08
N GLN A 94 7.05 -2.59 -1.87
CA GLN A 94 8.14 -2.11 -1.02
C GLN A 94 9.45 -2.86 -1.28
N ILE A 95 9.79 -3.07 -2.55
CA ILE A 95 10.92 -3.91 -2.98
C ILE A 95 12.28 -3.39 -2.49
N ARG A 96 12.39 -2.10 -2.16
CA ARG A 96 13.65 -1.50 -1.68
C ARG A 96 13.94 -1.81 -0.22
N LEU A 97 13.01 -2.42 0.52
CA LEU A 97 13.25 -2.86 1.90
C LEU A 97 14.22 -4.04 1.98
N GLY A 98 14.41 -4.79 0.88
CA GLY A 98 15.32 -5.94 0.83
C GLY A 98 14.83 -7.14 1.64
N LEU A 99 13.51 -7.31 1.73
CA LEU A 99 12.88 -8.41 2.47
C LEU A 99 12.89 -9.74 1.70
N TRP A 100 12.97 -9.69 0.38
CA TRP A 100 13.03 -10.86 -0.51
C TRP A 100 13.96 -10.60 -1.69
N GLY A 101 14.27 -11.66 -2.44
CA GLY A 101 15.17 -11.63 -3.58
C GLY A 101 16.54 -12.23 -3.26
N GLU A 102 17.45 -12.16 -4.23
CA GLU A 102 18.79 -12.75 -4.13
C GLU A 102 19.53 -12.25 -2.88
N GLY A 103 20.15 -13.19 -2.14
CA GLY A 103 20.87 -12.87 -0.90
C GLY A 103 20.00 -12.71 0.35
N THR A 104 18.69 -12.91 0.24
CA THR A 104 17.76 -12.95 1.40
C THR A 104 17.35 -14.40 1.74
N SER A 105 16.64 -14.58 2.86
CA SER A 105 16.01 -15.87 3.20
C SER A 105 14.91 -16.29 2.22
N PHE A 106 14.45 -15.39 1.35
CA PHE A 106 13.39 -15.62 0.37
C PHE A 106 13.91 -15.37 -1.06
N PRO A 107 14.84 -16.20 -1.57
CA PRO A 107 15.50 -15.97 -2.85
C PRO A 107 14.56 -16.09 -4.06
N LEU A 108 13.43 -16.80 -3.93
CA LEU A 108 12.44 -16.94 -5.01
C LEU A 108 11.53 -15.70 -5.14
N GLY A 109 11.75 -14.68 -4.32
CA GLY A 109 11.08 -13.39 -4.40
C GLY A 109 9.81 -13.30 -3.58
N PHE A 110 8.94 -12.36 -3.94
CA PHE A 110 7.80 -11.96 -3.12
C PHE A 110 6.80 -13.09 -2.86
N ALA A 111 6.58 -14.00 -3.82
CA ALA A 111 5.62 -15.08 -3.67
C ALA A 111 6.00 -16.03 -2.52
N GLN A 112 7.28 -16.44 -2.46
CA GLN A 112 7.81 -17.26 -1.37
C GLN A 112 7.74 -16.53 -0.03
N PHE A 113 8.16 -15.25 -0.01
CA PHE A 113 8.06 -14.43 1.20
C PHE A 113 6.62 -14.34 1.71
N ALA A 114 5.66 -14.08 0.83
CA ALA A 114 4.27 -13.96 1.22
C ALA A 114 3.71 -15.28 1.77
N GLU A 115 3.98 -16.40 1.08
CA GLU A 115 3.52 -17.73 1.50
C GLU A 115 4.08 -18.14 2.87
N GLU A 116 5.39 -18.00 3.07
CA GLU A 116 6.04 -18.42 4.33
C GLU A 116 5.63 -17.54 5.52
N ILE A 117 5.50 -16.22 5.32
CA ILE A 117 5.06 -15.31 6.38
C ILE A 117 3.56 -15.49 6.67
N GLU A 118 2.72 -15.72 5.66
CA GLU A 118 1.29 -16.04 5.86
C GLU A 118 1.12 -17.34 6.64
N ALA A 119 1.92 -18.38 6.34
CA ALA A 119 1.91 -19.65 7.07
C ALA A 119 2.31 -19.48 8.55
N GLY A 120 3.20 -18.54 8.86
CA GLY A 120 3.59 -18.17 10.22
C GLY A 120 2.61 -17.25 10.95
N GLY A 121 1.58 -16.75 10.25
CA GLY A 121 0.53 -15.90 10.81
C GLY A 121 1.04 -14.57 11.39
N VAL A 122 0.30 -14.03 12.37
CA VAL A 122 0.58 -12.71 12.96
C VAL A 122 1.98 -12.64 13.59
N GLY A 123 2.44 -13.71 14.26
CA GLY A 123 3.75 -13.73 14.90
C GLY A 123 4.91 -13.60 13.91
N ALA A 124 4.81 -14.20 12.73
CA ALA A 124 5.82 -14.02 11.68
C ALA A 124 5.85 -12.58 11.15
N MET A 125 4.68 -11.98 10.94
CA MET A 125 4.58 -10.58 10.52
C MET A 125 5.11 -9.61 11.57
N GLU A 126 4.90 -9.89 12.86
CA GLU A 126 5.46 -9.10 13.97
C GLU A 126 6.99 -9.15 13.99
N MET A 127 7.60 -10.30 13.71
CA MET A 127 9.06 -10.41 13.58
C MET A 127 9.59 -9.56 12.43
N VAL A 128 8.96 -9.61 11.25
CA VAL A 128 9.33 -8.75 10.11
C VAL A 128 9.25 -7.26 10.50
N CYS A 129 8.15 -6.85 11.15
CA CYS A 129 7.98 -5.48 11.61
C CYS A 129 9.02 -5.06 12.65
N ARG A 130 9.35 -5.96 13.59
CA ARG A 130 10.37 -5.73 14.63
C ARG A 130 11.74 -5.53 14.02
N ASP A 131 12.12 -6.38 13.07
CA ASP A 131 13.41 -6.33 12.40
C ASP A 131 13.55 -5.06 11.57
N LEU A 132 12.51 -4.69 10.81
CA LEU A 132 12.48 -3.43 10.08
C LEU A 132 12.62 -2.20 11.00
N LYS A 133 11.98 -2.22 12.19
CA LYS A 133 12.16 -1.17 13.21
C LYS A 133 13.59 -1.15 13.75
N ALA A 134 14.17 -2.31 14.06
CA ALA A 134 15.53 -2.42 14.58
C ALA A 134 16.58 -1.92 13.56
N MET A 135 16.34 -2.14 12.26
CA MET A 135 17.18 -1.62 11.19
C MET A 135 16.97 -0.13 10.89
N GLY A 136 16.03 0.54 11.57
CA GLY A 136 15.65 1.93 11.29
C GLY A 136 14.98 2.14 9.93
N ARG A 137 14.45 1.07 9.32
CA ARG A 137 13.79 1.09 8.00
C ARG A 137 12.27 1.24 8.10
N TYR A 138 11.71 1.08 9.28
CA TYR A 138 10.27 1.19 9.53
C TYR A 138 9.98 2.02 10.78
N PHE A 139 9.11 3.00 10.61
CA PHE A 139 8.53 3.79 11.67
C PHE A 139 7.01 3.71 11.56
N CYS A 140 6.35 3.46 12.69
CA CYS A 140 4.89 3.41 12.78
C CYS A 140 4.48 3.98 14.12
N GLY A 141 3.80 5.13 14.07
CA GLY A 141 3.20 5.78 15.23
C GLY A 141 1.70 5.52 15.21
N ASN A 142 1.14 5.30 16.40
CA ASN A 142 -0.31 5.28 16.59
C ASN A 142 -0.76 6.64 17.15
N LEU A 143 -2.02 6.99 16.87
CA LEU A 143 -2.66 8.10 17.59
C LEU A 143 -2.67 7.78 19.09
N SER A 144 -2.29 8.77 19.89
CA SER A 144 -2.45 8.68 21.34
C SER A 144 -3.93 8.76 21.69
N TYR A 145 -4.39 7.82 22.51
CA TYR A 145 -5.70 7.89 23.15
C TYR A 145 -5.67 8.73 24.44
N GLY A 146 -4.49 9.21 24.84
CA GLY A 146 -4.33 10.08 26.01
C GLY A 146 -4.81 11.50 25.73
N ILE A 147 -4.90 12.28 26.80
CA ILE A 147 -5.14 13.73 26.73
C ILE A 147 -3.84 14.38 26.25
N ASP A 148 -3.93 15.13 25.15
CA ASP A 148 -2.84 15.97 24.66
C ASP A 148 -2.52 17.05 25.71
N PRO A 149 -1.27 17.14 26.21
CA PRO A 149 -0.93 18.05 27.30
C PRO A 149 -1.06 19.54 26.93
N ASP A 150 -0.97 19.87 25.64
CA ASP A 150 -1.01 21.25 25.16
C ASP A 150 -2.45 21.72 24.86
N SER A 151 -3.25 20.92 24.15
CA SER A 151 -4.64 21.26 23.81
C SER A 151 -5.67 20.81 24.85
N GLY A 152 -5.32 19.87 25.73
CA GLY A 152 -6.24 19.25 26.68
C GLY A 152 -7.29 18.34 26.02
N LEU A 153 -7.15 18.02 24.74
CA LEU A 153 -8.09 17.19 23.98
C LEU A 153 -7.66 15.73 23.95
N ALA A 154 -8.62 14.82 23.87
CA ALA A 154 -8.38 13.38 23.69
C ALA A 154 -9.18 12.85 22.49
N VAL A 155 -8.82 11.67 22.01
CA VAL A 155 -9.64 10.96 21.02
C VAL A 155 -10.94 10.52 21.68
N GLU A 156 -12.07 11.07 21.23
CA GLU A 156 -13.40 10.71 21.70
C GLU A 156 -14.12 9.82 20.69
N TYR A 157 -14.78 8.77 21.19
CA TYR A 157 -15.64 7.91 20.40
C TYR A 157 -17.09 8.16 20.80
N ARG A 158 -17.94 8.39 19.80
CA ARG A 158 -19.38 8.47 20.00
C ARG A 158 -20.09 7.54 19.04
N GLU A 159 -20.89 6.64 19.59
CA GLU A 159 -21.84 5.88 18.80
C GLU A 159 -22.96 6.80 18.31
N VAL A 160 -23.19 6.82 17.01
CA VAL A 160 -24.28 7.58 16.39
C VAL A 160 -25.32 6.59 15.90
N ILE A 161 -26.45 6.53 16.59
CA ILE A 161 -27.59 5.72 16.19
C ILE A 161 -28.40 6.50 15.16
N HIS A 162 -28.49 5.98 13.93
CA HIS A 162 -29.35 6.52 12.88
C HIS A 162 -30.66 5.71 12.80
N PRO A 163 -31.81 6.26 13.26
CA PRO A 163 -33.08 5.56 13.15
C PRO A 163 -33.51 5.53 11.69
N LEU A 164 -33.68 4.32 11.13
CA LEU A 164 -34.22 4.17 9.78
C LEU A 164 -35.63 4.77 9.69
N THR A 165 -35.84 5.59 8.67
CA THR A 165 -37.20 6.05 8.32
C THR A 165 -38.10 4.86 7.98
N PRO A 166 -39.43 4.98 8.09
CA PRO A 166 -40.35 3.90 7.74
C PRO A 166 -40.11 3.33 6.33
N ARG A 167 -39.86 4.21 5.35
CA ARG A 167 -39.56 3.82 3.96
C ARG A 167 -38.22 3.07 3.82
N GLN A 168 -37.18 3.49 4.52
CA GLN A 168 -35.89 2.79 4.51
C GLN A 168 -36.00 1.41 5.16
N ARG A 169 -36.78 1.29 6.24
CA ARG A 169 -37.04 0.01 6.91
C ARG A 169 -37.79 -0.95 5.99
N GLU A 170 -38.82 -0.48 5.30
CA GLU A 170 -39.56 -1.29 4.33
C GLU A 170 -38.64 -1.78 3.21
N MET A 171 -37.86 -0.87 2.61
CA MET A 171 -36.90 -1.23 1.56
C MET A 171 -35.89 -2.27 2.03
N TYR A 172 -35.33 -2.10 3.23
CA TYR A 172 -34.39 -3.07 3.81
C TYR A 172 -35.05 -4.44 4.04
N ASN A 173 -36.26 -4.47 4.61
CA ASN A 173 -37.00 -5.71 4.84
C ASN A 173 -37.30 -6.44 3.53
N ASN A 174 -37.70 -5.73 2.49
CA ASN A 174 -37.98 -6.31 1.18
C ASN A 174 -36.71 -6.91 0.55
N MET A 175 -35.57 -6.21 0.64
CA MET A 175 -34.27 -6.74 0.19
C MET A 175 -33.86 -7.98 0.98
N ALA A 176 -34.02 -7.97 2.30
CA ALA A 176 -33.70 -9.12 3.16
C ALA A 176 -34.58 -10.33 2.82
N GLN A 177 -35.87 -10.14 2.57
CA GLN A 177 -36.78 -11.21 2.14
C GLN A 177 -36.39 -11.76 0.76
N ALA A 178 -36.13 -10.89 -0.22
CA ALA A 178 -35.68 -11.31 -1.54
C ALA A 178 -34.37 -12.11 -1.47
N TRP A 179 -33.43 -11.70 -0.62
CA TRP A 179 -32.17 -12.41 -0.41
C TRP A 179 -32.39 -13.82 0.17
N GLN A 180 -33.31 -13.97 1.12
CA GLN A 180 -33.69 -15.29 1.65
C GLN A 180 -34.28 -16.20 0.57
N GLU A 181 -35.09 -15.66 -0.33
CA GLU A 181 -35.63 -16.43 -1.45
C GLU A 181 -34.54 -16.85 -2.45
N VAL A 182 -33.57 -15.98 -2.75
CA VAL A 182 -32.42 -16.35 -3.59
C VAL A 182 -31.61 -17.48 -2.95
N LEU A 183 -31.30 -17.39 -1.65
CA LEU A 183 -30.52 -18.41 -0.94
C LEU A 183 -31.20 -19.77 -0.88
N LYS A 184 -32.53 -19.83 -0.82
CA LYS A 184 -33.28 -21.09 -0.84
C LYS A 184 -33.28 -21.77 -2.21
N ASN A 185 -33.04 -21.01 -3.28
CA ASN A 185 -33.06 -21.48 -4.66
C ASN A 185 -31.66 -21.65 -5.26
N PHE A 186 -30.62 -21.60 -4.41
CA PHE A 186 -29.24 -21.91 -4.74
C PHE A 186 -28.89 -23.35 -4.34
#